data_AF-A0AAV7MAY5-F1
#
_entry.id   AF-A0AAV7MAY5-F1
#
_cell.length_a   1.000
_cell.length_b   1.000
_cell.length_c   1.000
_cell.angle_alpha   90.00
_cell.angle_beta   90.00
_cell.angle_gamma   90.00
#
_symmetry.space_group_name_H-M   'P 1'
#
loop_
_entity.id
_entity.type
_entity.pdbx_description
1 polymer ?
#
loop_
_entity_poly.entity_id
_entity_poly.type
_entity_poly.pdbx_seq_one_letter_code
_entity_poly.pdbx_strand_id
1 'polypeptide(L)'
;MQERMNWTVTGENFSLYKTRTNNCNGGPREQIKPLIRIKGVPAQAIAGSLEDFVLRLFRHVAPALKEQNIREVIMAAVRDTTTIEFEGHRIGLYQDLSMITLQRRRLLRLVTDLLREEGIKYQLGHPFRLLFTWHNELCSIRTLEEAQRLEWMSQNLEERAQNAAPPAQQQGSDKGQPKTASRRRTTYKPSTVERQKEKASAN
;
A
#
# COMPACT_ATOMS: atom_id res chain seq x y z
N MET A 1 28.29 -9.42 20.11
CA MET A 1 27.47 -8.41 19.42
C MET A 1 26.02 -8.67 19.81
N GLN A 2 25.35 -7.71 20.45
CA GLN A 2 23.97 -7.88 20.90
C GLN A 2 23.06 -7.17 19.90
N GLU A 3 22.30 -7.94 19.13
CA GLU A 3 21.29 -7.42 18.22
C GLU A 3 19.99 -7.26 19.02
N ARG A 4 19.43 -6.05 19.07
CA ARG A 4 18.12 -5.81 19.67
C ARG A 4 17.13 -5.43 18.58
N MET A 5 15.98 -6.09 18.60
CA MET A 5 14.82 -5.66 17.82
C MET A 5 14.14 -4.54 18.59
N ASN A 6 13.94 -3.42 17.92
CA ASN A 6 13.24 -2.26 18.47
C ASN A 6 12.02 -1.98 17.59
N TRP A 7 11.00 -1.37 18.18
CA TRP A 7 9.72 -1.12 17.51
C TRP A 7 9.38 0.35 17.67
N THR A 8 8.84 0.97 16.63
CA THR A 8 8.20 2.29 16.75
C THR A 8 6.76 2.22 16.30
N VAL A 9 5.94 3.02 16.98
CA VAL A 9 4.51 3.16 16.73
C VAL A 9 4.27 4.51 16.07
N THR A 10 3.58 4.55 14.95
CA THR A 10 3.17 5.80 14.29
C THR A 10 1.69 5.69 13.90
N GLY A 11 0.82 6.11 14.83
CA GLY A 11 -0.63 5.93 14.70
C GLY A 11 -1.00 4.46 14.67
N GLU A 12 -1.69 4.03 13.61
CA GLU A 12 -2.10 2.62 13.37
C GLU A 12 -1.02 1.77 12.68
N ASN A 13 0.16 2.34 12.39
CA ASN A 13 1.25 1.65 11.71
C ASN A 13 2.38 1.32 12.69
N PHE A 14 2.93 0.12 12.56
CA PHE A 14 4.04 -0.36 13.37
C PHE A 14 5.22 -0.69 12.48
N SER A 15 6.41 -0.29 12.90
CA SER A 15 7.64 -0.60 12.17
C SER A 15 8.59 -1.37 13.08
N LEU A 16 9.04 -2.54 12.61
CA LEU A 16 10.12 -3.30 13.24
C LEU A 16 11.47 -2.75 12.75
N TYR A 17 12.40 -2.54 13.67
CA TYR A 17 13.76 -2.09 13.39
C TYR A 17 14.76 -3.06 14.00
N LYS A 18 15.87 -3.26 13.29
CA LYS A 18 17.06 -3.90 13.84
C LYS A 18 18.05 -2.80 14.17
N THR A 19 18.37 -2.60 15.45
CA THR A 19 19.40 -1.62 15.81
C THR A 19 20.75 -2.31 15.90
N ARG A 20 21.74 -1.72 15.23
CA ARG A 20 23.13 -2.15 15.29
C ARG A 20 23.90 -1.04 15.99
N THR A 21 24.40 -1.30 17.19
CA THR A 21 25.31 -0.40 17.87
C THR A 21 26.69 -0.54 17.23
N ASN A 22 27.06 0.42 16.39
CA ASN A 22 28.42 0.53 15.89
C ASN A 22 29.17 1.52 16.81
N ASN A 23 30.22 1.04 17.49
CA ASN A 23 31.19 1.91 18.14
C ASN A 23 32.09 2.52 17.06
N CYS A 24 31.72 3.69 16.56
CA CYS A 24 32.59 4.54 15.76
C CYS A 24 32.96 5.76 16.62
N ASN A 25 34.19 6.27 16.48
CA ASN A 25 34.80 7.37 17.25
C ASN A 25 34.10 8.74 17.05
N GLY A 26 32.83 8.85 17.41
CA GLY A 26 32.02 10.07 17.25
C GLY A 26 30.58 9.97 17.81
N GLY A 27 30.32 9.02 18.72
CA GLY A 27 29.01 8.79 19.33
C GLY A 27 28.18 7.68 18.63
N PRO A 28 27.19 7.09 19.33
CA PRO A 28 26.37 6.02 18.78
C PRO A 28 25.49 6.56 17.65
N ARG A 29 25.87 6.31 16.39
CA ARG A 29 24.97 6.49 15.24
C ARG A 29 24.11 5.24 15.08
N GLU A 30 22.90 5.29 15.61
CA GLU A 30 21.91 4.23 15.46
C GLU A 30 21.37 4.25 14.03
N GLN A 31 21.80 3.30 13.18
CA GLN A 31 21.17 3.11 11.87
C GLN A 31 19.87 2.34 12.05
N ILE A 32 18.80 3.07 12.32
CA ILE A 32 17.45 2.56 12.46
C ILE A 32 16.87 2.33 11.05
N LYS A 33 17.13 1.16 10.45
CA LYS A 33 16.47 0.77 9.19
C LYS A 33 15.22 -0.04 9.50
N PRO A 34 14.01 0.50 9.23
CA PRO A 34 12.78 -0.28 9.36
C PRO A 34 12.81 -1.47 8.40
N LEU A 35 12.50 -2.64 8.94
CA LEU A 35 12.52 -3.92 8.25
C LEU A 35 11.15 -4.22 7.62
N ILE A 36 10.10 -4.05 8.41
CA ILE A 36 8.72 -4.45 8.10
C ILE A 36 7.76 -3.42 8.70
N ARG A 37 6.76 -3.01 7.93
CA ARG A 37 5.62 -2.20 8.37
C ARG A 37 4.39 -3.08 8.52
N ILE A 38 3.69 -2.96 9.65
CA ILE A 38 2.47 -3.70 9.98
C ILE A 38 1.30 -2.73 10.01
N LYS A 39 0.21 -3.06 9.32
CA LYS A 39 -1.06 -2.32 9.29
C LYS A 39 -2.19 -3.16 9.86
N GLY A 40 -3.17 -2.51 10.49
CA GLY A 40 -4.35 -3.20 11.03
C GLY A 40 -4.09 -3.87 12.39
N VAL A 41 -3.07 -3.39 13.12
CA VAL A 41 -2.83 -3.84 14.49
C VAL A 41 -3.92 -3.28 15.38
N PRO A 42 -4.60 -4.12 16.18
CA PRO A 42 -5.76 -3.67 16.91
C PRO A 42 -5.37 -2.96 18.21
N ALA A 43 -6.18 -1.99 18.65
CA ALA A 43 -5.84 -1.10 19.77
C ALA A 43 -5.52 -1.85 21.07
N GLN A 44 -6.17 -2.99 21.31
CA GLN A 44 -5.90 -3.82 22.49
C GLN A 44 -4.47 -4.40 22.51
N ALA A 45 -3.89 -4.70 21.34
CA ALA A 45 -2.51 -5.15 21.25
C ALA A 45 -1.51 -4.01 21.54
N ILE A 46 -1.91 -2.77 21.30
CA ILE A 46 -1.10 -1.57 21.56
C ILE A 46 -1.04 -1.28 23.06
N ALA A 47 -2.17 -1.42 23.77
CA ALA A 47 -2.28 -1.10 25.19
C ALA A 47 -1.66 -2.15 26.12
N GLY A 48 -1.52 -3.40 25.65
CA GLY A 48 -0.94 -4.50 26.40
C GLY A 48 0.54 -4.72 26.05
N SER A 49 0.83 -5.90 25.50
CA SER A 49 2.17 -6.32 25.05
C SER A 49 2.21 -6.42 23.53
N LEU A 50 2.59 -5.32 22.88
CA LEU A 50 2.76 -5.25 21.43
C LEU A 50 3.80 -6.26 20.93
N GLU A 51 4.87 -6.45 21.69
CA GLU A 51 5.95 -7.38 21.34
C GLU A 51 5.42 -8.82 21.25
N ASP A 52 4.65 -9.27 22.24
CA ASP A 52 4.05 -10.61 22.21
C ASP A 52 3.06 -10.77 21.05
N PHE A 53 2.29 -9.72 20.74
CA PHE A 53 1.41 -9.74 19.57
C PHE A 53 2.20 -9.92 18.27
N VAL A 54 3.26 -9.14 18.07
CA VAL A 54 4.08 -9.21 16.85
C VAL A 54 4.80 -10.56 16.74
N LEU A 55 5.32 -11.09 17.84
CA LEU A 55 5.96 -12.42 17.84
C LEU A 55 4.97 -13.54 17.50
N ARG A 56 3.75 -13.49 18.05
CA ARG A 56 2.70 -14.46 17.71
C ARG A 56 2.26 -14.33 16.25
N LEU A 57 2.10 -13.10 15.75
CA LEU A 57 1.80 -12.83 14.34
C LEU A 57 2.89 -13.40 13.42
N PHE A 58 4.16 -13.17 13.73
CA PHE A 58 5.26 -13.66 12.89
C PHE A 58 5.38 -15.18 12.92
N ARG A 59 5.14 -15.82 14.07
CA ARG A 59 5.05 -17.28 14.14
C ARG A 59 3.86 -17.84 13.36
N HIS A 60 2.73 -17.13 13.35
CA HIS A 60 1.55 -17.50 12.56
C HIS A 60 1.83 -17.41 11.06
N VAL A 61 2.44 -16.32 10.61
CA VAL A 61 2.76 -16.08 9.19
C VAL A 61 3.93 -16.96 8.72
N ALA A 62 4.95 -17.14 9.55
CA ALA A 62 6.16 -17.88 9.22
C ALA A 62 6.58 -18.79 10.39
N PRO A 63 6.05 -20.02 10.48
CA PRO A 63 6.40 -20.95 11.56
C PRO A 63 7.88 -21.33 11.59
N ALA A 64 8.53 -21.34 10.42
CA ALA A 64 9.95 -21.69 10.25
C ALA A 64 10.91 -20.48 10.40
N LEU A 65 10.45 -19.39 11.02
CA LEU A 65 11.24 -18.16 11.15
C LEU A 65 12.54 -18.40 11.92
N LYS A 66 13.68 -18.26 11.24
CA LYS A 66 15.01 -18.19 11.87
C LYS A 66 15.38 -16.73 12.09
N GLU A 67 15.97 -16.41 13.25
CA GLU A 67 16.30 -15.03 13.68
C GLU A 67 17.11 -14.22 12.66
N GLN A 68 17.92 -14.89 11.82
CA GLN A 68 18.86 -14.21 10.92
C GLN A 68 18.22 -13.63 9.65
N ASN A 69 17.05 -14.11 9.20
CA ASN A 69 16.43 -13.70 7.92
C ASN A 69 14.95 -13.33 8.05
N ILE A 70 14.57 -12.70 9.16
CA ILE A 70 13.17 -12.41 9.50
C ILE A 70 12.43 -11.69 8.38
N ARG A 71 13.08 -10.68 7.78
CA ARG A 71 12.49 -9.90 6.69
C ARG A 71 12.16 -10.75 5.48
N GLU A 72 13.11 -11.55 5.00
CA GLU A 72 12.97 -12.29 3.74
C GLU A 72 11.97 -13.42 3.88
N VAL A 73 12.03 -14.14 5.01
CA VAL A 73 11.11 -15.24 5.30
C VAL A 73 9.67 -14.72 5.45
N ILE A 74 9.47 -13.63 6.20
CA ILE A 74 8.14 -13.02 6.33
C ILE A 74 7.66 -12.51 4.98
N MET A 75 8.48 -11.77 4.23
CA MET A 75 8.07 -11.24 2.92
C MET A 75 7.80 -12.34 1.90
N ALA A 76 8.44 -13.51 2.01
CA ALA A 76 8.10 -14.68 1.20
C ALA A 76 6.72 -15.24 1.60
N ALA A 77 6.50 -15.53 2.88
CA ALA A 77 5.22 -16.05 3.37
C ALA A 77 4.03 -15.12 3.09
N VAL A 78 4.24 -13.80 3.19
CA VAL A 78 3.25 -12.77 2.86
C VAL A 78 2.93 -12.74 1.36
N ARG A 79 3.88 -13.05 0.48
CA ARG A 79 3.60 -13.11 -0.98
C ARG A 79 2.73 -14.30 -1.33
N ASP A 80 2.92 -15.41 -0.64
CA ASP A 80 2.13 -16.63 -0.83
C ASP A 80 0.72 -16.46 -0.24
N THR A 81 0.58 -15.61 0.78
CA THR A 81 -0.69 -15.38 1.49
C THR A 81 -1.34 -14.06 1.07
N THR A 82 -2.39 -14.10 0.25
CA THR A 82 -3.06 -12.89 -0.26
C THR A 82 -3.72 -12.04 0.85
N THR A 83 -4.17 -12.65 1.94
CA THR A 83 -4.79 -11.95 3.09
C THR A 83 -4.40 -12.64 4.38
N ILE A 84 -3.82 -11.88 5.31
CA ILE A 84 -3.41 -12.40 6.62
C ILE A 84 -4.50 -12.03 7.61
N GLU A 85 -5.24 -13.05 8.06
CA GLU A 85 -6.22 -12.92 9.14
C GLU A 85 -5.60 -13.46 10.42
N PHE A 86 -5.45 -12.60 11.42
CA PHE A 86 -4.84 -12.95 12.70
C PHE A 86 -5.67 -12.38 13.84
N GLU A 87 -6.08 -13.23 14.77
CA GLU A 87 -6.92 -12.86 15.92
C GLU A 87 -8.22 -12.13 15.51
N GLY A 88 -8.81 -12.49 14.37
CA GLY A 88 -10.02 -11.86 13.84
C GLY A 88 -9.79 -10.52 13.15
N HIS A 89 -8.54 -10.10 12.98
CA HIS A 89 -8.16 -8.84 12.33
C HIS A 89 -7.43 -9.10 11.01
N ARG A 90 -7.71 -8.26 10.01
CA ARG A 90 -7.00 -8.27 8.73
C ARG A 90 -5.71 -7.45 8.86
N ILE A 91 -4.58 -8.14 8.81
CA ILE A 91 -3.27 -7.54 9.00
C ILE A 91 -2.53 -7.44 7.67
N GLY A 92 -1.96 -6.26 7.41
CA GLY A 92 -1.11 -6.03 6.25
C GLY A 92 0.36 -5.97 6.67
N LEU A 93 1.19 -6.85 6.12
CA LEU A 93 2.64 -6.81 6.27
C LEU A 93 3.29 -6.26 5.00
N TYR A 94 4.08 -5.20 5.14
CA TYR A 94 4.71 -4.51 4.02
C TYR A 94 6.20 -4.36 4.25
N GLN A 95 6.97 -4.44 3.17
CA GLN A 95 8.36 -4.02 3.20
C GLN A 95 8.41 -2.52 3.45
N ASP A 96 9.25 -2.06 4.39
CA ASP A 96 9.46 -0.62 4.51
C ASP A 96 10.32 -0.12 3.35
N LEU A 97 9.77 0.86 2.64
CA LEU A 97 10.36 1.47 1.46
C LEU A 97 10.33 2.98 1.66
N SER A 98 11.38 3.68 1.23
CA SER A 98 11.39 5.14 1.28
C SER A 98 10.24 5.73 0.46
N MET A 99 9.75 6.91 0.86
CA MET A 99 8.67 7.60 0.15
C MET A 99 8.98 7.81 -1.33
N ILE A 100 10.23 8.16 -1.67
CA ILE A 100 10.69 8.31 -3.06
C ILE A 100 10.57 6.98 -3.82
N THR A 101 10.90 5.86 -3.17
CA THR A 101 10.78 4.52 -3.78
C THR A 101 9.31 4.15 -4.01
N LEU A 102 8.44 4.44 -3.05
CA LEU A 102 6.99 4.23 -3.18
C LEU A 102 6.40 5.06 -4.32
N GLN A 103 6.78 6.33 -4.44
CA GLN A 103 6.34 7.20 -5.53
C GLN A 103 6.78 6.67 -6.89
N ARG A 104 8.04 6.28 -7.05
CA ARG A 104 8.54 5.68 -8.31
C ARG A 104 7.81 4.40 -8.67
N ARG A 105 7.51 3.53 -7.70
CA ARG A 105 6.70 2.32 -7.93
C ARG A 105 5.27 2.65 -8.37
N ARG A 106 4.67 3.71 -7.84
CA ARG A 106 3.34 4.16 -8.27
C ARG A 106 3.33 4.65 -9.71
N LEU A 107 4.40 5.29 -10.17
CA LEU A 107 4.52 5.71 -11.58
C LEU A 107 4.60 4.52 -12.52
N LEU A 108 5.31 3.45 -12.12
CA LEU A 108 5.37 2.20 -12.88
C LEU A 108 4.08 1.38 -12.84
N ARG A 109 3.06 1.82 -12.08
CA ARG A 109 1.79 1.10 -11.96
C ARG A 109 1.12 0.90 -13.32
N LEU A 110 1.14 1.94 -14.17
CA LEU A 110 0.60 1.87 -15.52
C LEU A 110 1.23 0.73 -16.33
N VAL A 111 2.55 0.59 -16.23
CA VAL A 111 3.27 -0.48 -16.92
C VAL A 111 2.97 -1.85 -16.31
N THR A 112 2.91 -1.95 -14.99
CA THR A 112 2.60 -3.23 -14.33
C THR A 112 1.17 -3.71 -14.58
N ASP A 113 0.22 -2.77 -14.73
CA ASP A 113 -1.17 -3.10 -15.05
C ASP A 113 -1.26 -3.58 -16.51
N LEU A 114 -0.53 -2.94 -17.43
CA LEU A 114 -0.40 -3.43 -18.81
C LEU A 114 0.21 -4.84 -18.87
N LEU A 115 1.34 -5.07 -18.19
CA LEU A 115 1.96 -6.40 -18.15
C LEU A 115 1.01 -7.46 -17.58
N ARG A 116 0.16 -7.10 -16.60
CA ARG A 116 -0.82 -8.01 -16.02
C ARG A 116 -1.92 -8.36 -17.03
N GLU A 117 -2.42 -7.38 -17.77
CA GLU A 117 -3.46 -7.58 -18.79
C GLU A 117 -2.98 -8.44 -19.95
N GLU A 118 -1.74 -8.24 -20.38
CA GLU A 118 -1.07 -9.08 -21.39
C GLU A 118 -0.66 -10.48 -20.87
N GLY A 119 -0.92 -10.78 -19.59
CA GLY A 119 -0.53 -12.06 -18.98
C GLY A 119 0.98 -12.26 -18.82
N ILE A 120 1.77 -11.19 -18.92
CA ILE A 120 3.23 -11.22 -18.81
C ILE A 120 3.62 -11.24 -17.33
N LYS A 121 4.37 -12.27 -16.93
CA LYS A 121 4.93 -12.36 -15.58
C LYS A 121 6.01 -11.29 -15.41
N TYR A 122 5.88 -10.52 -14.34
CA TYR A 122 6.85 -9.49 -13.98
C TYR A 122 7.27 -9.59 -12.51
N GLN A 123 8.43 -9.02 -12.21
CA GLN A 123 8.99 -8.92 -10.86
C GLN A 123 9.43 -7.48 -10.58
N LEU A 124 9.06 -6.98 -9.40
CA LEU A 124 9.54 -5.68 -8.91
C LEU A 124 10.84 -5.88 -8.13
N GLY A 125 11.96 -5.56 -8.77
CA GLY A 125 13.29 -5.52 -8.18
C GLY A 125 13.53 -4.27 -7.33
N HIS A 126 14.43 -4.40 -6.35
CA HIS A 126 14.85 -3.30 -5.49
C HIS A 126 15.84 -2.35 -6.21
N PRO A 127 15.73 -1.03 -6.01
CA PRO A 127 14.68 -0.30 -5.29
C PRO A 127 13.38 -0.08 -6.11
N PHE A 128 13.49 0.18 -7.42
CA PHE A 128 12.36 0.41 -8.33
C PHE A 128 12.70 -0.08 -9.76
N ARG A 129 13.08 -1.35 -9.89
CA ARG A 129 13.29 -2.01 -11.19
C ARG A 129 12.10 -2.91 -11.51
N LEU A 130 11.61 -2.88 -12.73
CA LEU A 130 10.61 -3.82 -13.22
C LEU A 130 11.29 -4.76 -14.21
N LEU A 131 11.31 -6.06 -13.86
CA LEU A 131 11.89 -7.11 -14.68
C LEU A 131 10.76 -7.96 -15.24
N PHE A 132 10.79 -8.23 -16.54
CA PHE A 132 9.83 -9.11 -17.19
C PHE A 132 10.48 -9.75 -18.42
N THR A 133 9.91 -10.85 -18.87
CA THR A 133 10.37 -11.52 -20.09
C THR A 133 9.39 -11.23 -21.21
N TRP A 134 9.90 -10.73 -22.33
CA TRP A 134 9.13 -10.41 -23.52
C TRP A 134 9.89 -10.96 -24.74
N HIS A 135 9.22 -11.75 -25.59
CA HIS A 135 9.86 -12.44 -26.72
C HIS A 135 11.18 -13.18 -26.35
N ASN A 136 11.21 -13.89 -25.22
CA ASN A 136 12.39 -14.57 -24.66
C ASN A 136 13.56 -13.66 -24.26
N GLU A 137 13.38 -12.34 -24.29
CA GLU A 137 14.37 -11.39 -23.79
C GLU A 137 14.00 -10.90 -22.40
N LEU A 138 15.01 -10.81 -21.52
CA LEU A 138 14.85 -10.24 -20.19
C LEU A 138 14.92 -8.72 -20.28
N CYS A 139 13.76 -8.07 -20.18
CA CYS A 139 13.68 -6.62 -20.13
C CYS A 139 13.77 -6.13 -18.67
N SER A 140 14.50 -5.03 -18.45
CA SER A 140 14.58 -4.35 -17.16
C SER A 140 14.37 -2.86 -17.36
N ILE A 141 13.28 -2.33 -16.81
CA ILE A 141 12.97 -0.90 -16.86
C ILE A 141 12.98 -0.28 -15.46
N ARG A 142 13.29 1.01 -15.37
CA ARG A 142 13.36 1.80 -14.14
C ARG A 142 12.42 3.00 -14.17
N THR A 143 12.06 3.46 -15.36
CA THR A 143 11.25 4.66 -15.57
C THR A 143 10.16 4.37 -16.60
N LEU A 144 9.15 5.24 -16.62
CA LEU A 144 8.11 5.19 -17.64
C LEU A 144 8.68 5.52 -19.03
N GLU A 145 9.66 6.42 -19.12
CA GLU A 145 10.34 6.76 -20.37
C GLU A 145 11.06 5.56 -20.99
N GLU A 146 11.71 4.73 -20.16
CA GLU A 146 12.31 3.47 -20.63
C GLU A 146 11.24 2.48 -21.12
N ALA A 147 10.07 2.48 -20.49
CA ALA A 147 8.92 1.68 -20.96
C ALA A 147 8.45 2.16 -22.34
N GLN A 148 8.34 3.48 -22.55
CA GLN A 148 7.91 4.07 -23.82
C GLN A 148 8.88 3.82 -24.97
N ARG A 149 10.15 3.52 -24.71
CA ARG A 149 11.09 3.10 -25.77
C ARG A 149 10.79 1.72 -26.32
N LEU A 150 10.04 0.90 -25.62
CA LEU A 150 9.55 -0.36 -26.14
C LEU A 150 8.33 -0.07 -27.00
N GLU A 151 8.46 -0.26 -28.31
CA GLU A 151 7.42 0.07 -29.30
C GLU A 151 6.05 -0.47 -28.90
N TRP A 152 6.01 -1.73 -28.45
CA TRP A 152 4.78 -2.39 -28.00
C TRP A 152 4.15 -1.70 -26.77
N MET A 153 4.95 -1.26 -25.80
CA MET A 153 4.45 -0.56 -24.62
C MET A 153 4.01 0.86 -24.96
N SER A 154 4.71 1.54 -25.88
CA SER A 154 4.33 2.90 -26.30
C SER A 154 2.93 2.92 -26.89
N GLN A 155 2.63 2.01 -27.83
CA GLN A 155 1.33 1.93 -28.48
C GLN A 155 0.19 1.71 -27.47
N ASN A 156 0.38 0.77 -26.54
CA ASN A 156 -0.61 0.44 -25.52
C ASN A 156 -0.81 1.56 -24.47
N LEU A 157 0.27 2.24 -24.08
CA LEU A 157 0.18 3.35 -23.11
C LEU A 157 -0.50 4.57 -23.73
N GLU A 158 -0.28 4.83 -25.01
CA GLU A 158 -0.91 5.94 -25.75
C GLU A 158 -2.40 5.69 -25.99
N GLU A 159 -2.80 4.48 -26.37
CA GLU A 159 -4.21 4.09 -26.49
C GLU A 159 -4.97 4.29 -25.17
N ARG A 160 -4.38 3.92 -24.04
CA ARG A 160 -4.96 4.17 -22.71
C ARG A 160 -5.08 5.66 -22.37
N ALA A 161 -4.09 6.46 -22.75
CA ALA A 161 -4.14 7.91 -22.53
C ALA A 161 -5.29 8.55 -23.34
N GLN A 162 -5.53 8.07 -24.56
CA GLN A 162 -6.64 8.52 -25.41
C GLN A 162 -8.01 8.07 -24.87
N ASN A 163 -8.11 6.83 -24.38
CA ASN A 163 -9.33 6.26 -23.82
C ASN A 163 -9.68 6.77 -22.40
N ALA A 164 -8.69 7.29 -21.66
CA ALA A 164 -8.89 7.86 -20.32
C ALA A 164 -9.36 9.32 -20.33
N ALA A 165 -9.35 10.00 -21.49
CA ALA A 165 -9.92 11.33 -21.63
C ALA A 165 -11.46 11.24 -21.59
N PRO A 166 -12.16 12.06 -20.78
CA PRO A 166 -13.62 12.15 -20.87
C PRO A 166 -14.00 12.60 -22.29
N PRO A 167 -15.08 12.08 -22.90
CA PRO A 167 -15.52 12.56 -24.19
C PRO A 167 -15.79 14.07 -24.05
N ALA A 168 -15.00 14.87 -24.76
CA ALA A 168 -15.24 16.28 -24.91
C ALA A 168 -16.65 16.45 -25.46
N GLN A 169 -17.54 17.03 -24.65
CA GLN A 169 -18.90 17.36 -25.04
C GLN A 169 -18.85 18.13 -26.36
N GLN A 170 -19.39 17.52 -27.42
CA GLN A 170 -19.62 18.19 -28.67
C GLN A 170 -20.51 19.41 -28.42
N GLN A 171 -19.94 20.57 -28.73
CA GLN A 171 -20.63 21.85 -28.70
C GLN A 171 -21.75 21.83 -29.73
N GLY A 172 -22.99 21.65 -29.26
CA GLY A 172 -24.19 22.12 -29.94
C GLY A 172 -24.48 23.54 -29.48
N SER A 173 -24.11 24.51 -30.31
CA SER A 173 -24.45 25.92 -30.15
C SER A 173 -25.95 26.13 -30.39
N ASP A 174 -26.69 26.57 -29.38
CA ASP A 174 -27.86 27.42 -29.63
C ASP A 174 -27.99 28.52 -28.56
N LYS A 175 -28.23 29.74 -29.04
CA LYS A 175 -28.24 30.98 -28.28
C LYS A 175 -29.62 31.20 -27.68
N GLY A 176 -29.71 31.54 -26.39
CA GLY A 176 -30.98 32.02 -25.81
C GLY A 176 -31.01 32.32 -24.31
N GLN A 177 -30.30 33.36 -23.88
CA GLN A 177 -30.55 34.30 -22.76
C GLN A 177 -31.01 33.86 -21.34
N PRO A 178 -30.72 34.69 -20.30
CA PRO A 178 -30.58 34.27 -18.91
C PRO A 178 -31.86 34.42 -18.07
N LYS A 179 -32.04 33.55 -17.06
CA LYS A 179 -32.96 33.81 -15.93
C LYS A 179 -32.33 33.43 -14.58
N THR A 180 -31.97 34.49 -13.86
CA THR A 180 -32.04 34.72 -12.41
C THR A 180 -32.18 33.54 -11.46
N ALA A 181 -31.19 33.48 -10.56
CA ALA A 181 -31.20 33.00 -9.17
C ALA A 181 -32.49 32.37 -8.61
N SER A 182 -32.36 31.12 -8.14
CA SER A 182 -33.14 30.67 -6.97
C SER A 182 -32.35 29.67 -6.13
N ARG A 183 -31.89 30.19 -5.00
CA ARG A 183 -31.36 29.50 -3.83
C ARG A 183 -32.37 28.47 -3.33
N ARG A 184 -32.06 27.17 -3.40
CA ARG A 184 -32.74 26.15 -2.59
C ARG A 184 -31.74 25.30 -1.82
N ARG A 185 -31.62 25.68 -0.54
CA ARG A 185 -31.31 24.83 0.61
C ARG A 185 -31.90 23.43 0.42
N THR A 186 -31.07 22.41 0.37
CA THR A 186 -31.49 21.03 0.62
C THR A 186 -31.48 20.79 2.12
N THR A 187 -32.67 20.60 2.68
CA THR A 187 -32.87 20.18 4.07
C THR A 187 -32.59 18.69 4.19
N TYR A 188 -31.68 18.35 5.11
CA TYR A 188 -31.41 16.99 5.56
C TYR A 188 -32.68 16.42 6.21
N LYS A 189 -33.21 15.32 5.69
CA LYS A 189 -34.28 14.53 6.34
C LYS A 189 -33.62 13.36 7.09
N PRO A 190 -33.70 13.28 8.43
CA PRO A 190 -33.25 12.12 9.17
C PRO A 190 -34.19 10.92 8.93
N SER A 191 -33.57 9.76 8.68
CA SER A 191 -34.23 8.48 8.45
C SER A 191 -34.79 7.89 9.74
N THR A 192 -36.02 7.40 9.62
CA THR A 192 -36.84 6.65 10.57
C THR A 192 -36.12 5.43 11.18
N VAL A 193 -35.33 5.60 12.24
CA VAL A 193 -34.90 4.49 13.14
C VAL A 193 -34.89 4.88 14.63
N GLU A 194 -35.32 6.08 15.03
CA GLU A 194 -35.42 6.47 16.45
C GLU A 194 -36.85 6.83 16.84
N ARG A 195 -37.75 5.82 16.90
CA ARG A 195 -39.07 6.01 17.50
C ARG A 195 -39.63 4.77 18.20
N GLN A 196 -38.79 3.97 18.85
CA GLN A 196 -39.24 2.93 19.79
C GLN A 196 -38.22 2.70 20.89
N LYS A 197 -38.00 3.70 21.76
CA LYS A 197 -37.39 3.51 23.09
C LYS A 197 -37.65 4.71 24.02
N GLU A 198 -38.90 5.17 24.10
CA GLU A 198 -39.28 6.20 25.07
C GLU A 198 -40.76 6.07 25.52
N LYS A 199 -41.19 4.83 25.79
CA LYS A 199 -42.46 4.53 26.47
C LYS A 199 -42.31 3.37 27.48
N ALA A 200 -41.21 3.40 28.24
CA ALA A 200 -41.02 2.52 29.39
C ALA A 200 -40.24 3.27 30.48
N SER A 201 -40.76 4.41 30.93
CA SER A 201 -40.42 5.01 32.22
C SER A 201 -41.46 6.06 32.59
N ALA A 202 -42.69 5.61 32.84
CA ALA A 202 -43.74 6.35 33.52
C ALA A 202 -44.86 5.38 33.89
N ASN A 203 -44.58 4.50 34.84
CA ASN A 203 -45.51 4.07 35.89
C ASN A 203 -44.75 3.38 37.01
#